data_AF-I6QLY5-F1
#
_entry.id   AF-I6QLY5-F1
#
_cell.length_a   1.000
_cell.length_b   1.000
_cell.length_c   1.000
_cell.angle_alpha   90.00
_cell.angle_beta   90.00
_cell.angle_gamma   90.00
#
_symmetry.space_group_name_H-M   'P 1'
#
loop_
_entity.id
_entity.type
_entity.pdbx_description
1 polymer ?
#
loop_
_entity_poly.entity_id
_entity_poly.type
_entity_poly.pdbx_seq_one_letter_code
_entity_poly.pdbx_strand_id
1 'polypeptide(L)' 'TLFGQIWRLEPLCSKKKSMWRREIEWLLCVSDYIVELIPSWQTYPDGSKLEVMTSRP' A
#
# COMPACT_ATOMS: atom_id res chain seq x y z
N THR A 1 9.65 -16.88 -13.00
CA THR A 1 8.30 -16.29 -12.92
C THR A 1 7.32 -17.34 -12.41
N LEU A 2 6.45 -17.02 -11.45
CA LEU A 2 5.54 -17.99 -10.82
C LEU A 2 4.54 -18.60 -11.81
N PHE A 3 3.95 -17.76 -12.67
CA PHE A 3 2.90 -18.15 -13.62
C PHE A 3 3.43 -18.79 -14.91
N GLY A 4 4.73 -18.67 -15.21
CA GLY A 4 5.31 -19.25 -16.43
C GLY A 4 5.32 -20.79 -16.46
N GLN A 5 4.96 -21.44 -15.36
CA GLN A 5 4.86 -22.90 -15.22
C GLN A 5 3.40 -23.40 -15.13
N ILE A 6 2.41 -22.49 -15.22
CA ILE A 6 1.00 -22.81 -15.03
C ILE A 6 0.31 -22.77 -16.39
N TRP A 7 -0.03 -23.95 -16.90
CA TRP A 7 -0.62 -24.14 -18.23
C TRP A 7 -2.13 -24.45 -18.18
N ARG A 8 -2.68 -24.54 -16.97
CA ARG A 8 -4.08 -24.86 -16.71
C ARG A 8 -4.63 -23.92 -15.64
N LEU A 9 -5.91 -23.64 -15.72
CA LEU A 9 -6.63 -22.91 -14.68
C LEU A 9 -6.92 -23.86 -13.52
N GLU A 10 -5.99 -23.94 -12.59
CA GLU A 10 -6.08 -24.76 -11.39
C GLU A 10 -5.56 -24.00 -10.15
N PRO A 11 -5.97 -24.38 -8.94
CA PRO A 11 -5.49 -23.72 -7.72
C PRO A 11 -3.98 -23.84 -7.55
N LEU A 12 -3.32 -22.71 -7.23
CA LEU A 12 -1.92 -22.71 -6.81
C LEU A 12 -1.73 -23.53 -5.53
N CYS A 13 -0.66 -24.33 -5.50
CA CYS A 13 -0.19 -24.93 -4.25
C CYS A 13 -0.03 -23.85 -3.17
N SER A 14 -0.52 -24.13 -1.95
CA SER A 14 -0.54 -23.17 -0.84
C SER A 14 0.81 -22.48 -0.62
N LYS A 15 1.92 -23.24 -0.67
CA LYS A 15 3.28 -22.69 -0.53
C LYS A 15 3.61 -21.66 -1.61
N LYS A 16 3.35 -21.98 -2.88
CA LYS A 16 3.57 -21.09 -4.03
C LYS A 16 2.71 -19.82 -3.93
N LYS A 17 1.46 -19.96 -3.50
CA LYS A 17 0.54 -18.84 -3.27
C LYS A 17 1.03 -17.89 -2.18
N SER A 18 1.51 -18.42 -1.05
CA SER A 18 2.05 -17.61 0.04
C SER A 18 3.33 -16.88 -0.35
N MET A 19 4.25 -17.55 -1.06
CA MET A 19 5.46 -16.89 -1.59
C MET A 19 5.11 -15.74 -2.51
N TRP A 20 4.20 -15.97 -3.45
CA TRP A 20 3.75 -14.95 -4.40
C TRP A 20 3.15 -13.71 -3.72
N ARG A 21 2.26 -13.91 -2.74
CA ARG A 21 1.65 -12.79 -2.01
C ARG A 21 2.71 -11.91 -1.35
N ARG A 22 3.69 -12.52 -0.67
CA ARG A 22 4.78 -11.80 -0.02
C ARG A 22 5.65 -11.04 -1.03
N GLU A 23 6.00 -11.66 -2.16
CA GLU A 23 6.81 -11.02 -3.19
C GLU A 23 6.08 -9.84 -3.84
N ILE A 24 4.77 -9.97 -4.10
CA ILE A 24 3.95 -8.86 -4.59
C ILE A 24 3.83 -7.75 -3.56
N GLU A 25 3.62 -8.08 -2.29
CA GLU A 25 3.60 -7.10 -1.21
C GLU A 25 4.91 -6.30 -1.13
N TRP A 26 6.06 -6.96 -1.30
CA TRP A 26 7.35 -6.27 -1.36
C TRP A 26 7.51 -5.35 -2.57
N LEU A 27 6.96 -5.71 -3.72
CA LEU A 27 6.99 -4.85 -4.90
C LEU A 27 6.02 -3.66 -4.76
N LEU A 28 4.89 -3.87 -4.09
CA LEU A 28 3.87 -2.85 -3.91
C LEU A 28 4.11 -1.95 -2.70
N CYS A 29 4.94 -2.33 -1.73
CA CYS A 29 5.11 -1.56 -0.49
C CYS A 29 5.53 -0.10 -0.70
N VAL A 30 6.19 0.21 -1.82
CA VAL A 30 6.56 1.59 -2.15
C VAL A 30 5.33 2.48 -2.37
N SER A 31 4.22 1.94 -2.91
CA SER A 31 3.03 2.74 -3.17
C SER A 31 2.37 3.26 -1.90
N ASP A 32 2.56 2.58 -0.77
CA ASP A 32 2.03 3.01 0.53
C ASP A 32 2.66 4.32 1.02
N TYR A 33 3.81 4.69 0.45
CA TYR A 33 4.56 5.90 0.81
C TYR A 33 4.53 6.97 -0.29
N ILE A 34 3.89 6.69 -1.42
CA ILE A 34 3.63 7.72 -2.44
C ILE A 34 2.40 8.48 -1.96
N VAL A 35 2.58 9.76 -1.65
CA VAL A 35 1.50 10.59 -1.08
C VAL A 35 1.44 11.96 -1.75
N GLU A 36 0.23 12.49 -1.84
CA GLU A 36 -0.01 13.90 -2.12
C GLU A 36 0.04 14.70 -0.82
N LEU A 37 0.80 15.81 -0.81
CA LEU A 37 0.85 16.75 0.31
C LEU A 37 -0.10 17.92 0.06
N ILE A 38 -1.13 18.03 0.91
CA ILE A 38 -2.23 18.98 0.74
C ILE A 38 -2.38 19.83 2.02
N PRO A 39 -2.61 21.15 1.91
CA PRO A 39 -2.87 21.99 3.07
C PRO A 39 -4.18 21.62 3.76
N SER A 40 -4.23 21.78 5.09
CA SER A 40 -5.38 21.51 5.94
C SER A 40 -5.33 22.36 7.22
N TRP A 41 -6.44 22.45 7.96
CA TRP A 41 -6.50 23.18 9.22
C TRP A 41 -6.60 22.22 10.40
N GLN A 42 -5.66 22.34 11.35
CA GLN A 42 -5.73 21.67 12.64
C GLN A 42 -6.30 22.62 13.69
N THR A 43 -7.28 22.15 14.48
CA THR A 43 -7.82 22.89 15.63
C THR A 43 -7.30 22.26 16.91
N TYR A 44 -6.68 23.07 17.77
CA TYR A 44 -6.13 22.63 19.05
C TYR A 44 -7.21 22.65 20.16
N PRO A 45 -6.97 21.96 21.30
CA PRO A 45 -7.92 21.94 22.41
C PRO A 45 -8.24 23.31 23.01
N ASP A 46 -7.34 24.29 22.84
CA ASP A 46 -7.53 25.69 23.25
C ASP A 46 -8.37 26.52 22.25
N GLY A 47 -8.81 25.90 21.15
CA GLY A 47 -9.60 26.52 20.08
C GLY A 47 -8.78 27.24 19.01
N SER A 48 -7.44 27.32 19.16
CA SER A 48 -6.57 27.91 18.13
C SER A 48 -6.54 27.04 16.86
N LYS A 49 -6.35 27.69 15.70
CA LYS A 49 -6.27 27.02 14.40
C LYS A 49 -4.91 27.27 13.74
N LEU A 50 -4.32 26.21 13.17
CA LEU A 50 -3.06 26.26 12.44
C LEU A 50 -3.21 25.57 11.08
N GLU A 51 -2.68 26.20 10.04
CA GLU A 51 -2.58 25.58 8.72
C GLU A 51 -1.38 24.61 8.70
N VAL A 52 -1.64 23.36 8.32
CA VAL A 52 -0.65 22.27 8.32
C VAL A 52 -0.74 21.50 7.01
N MET A 53 0.38 20.95 6.56
CA MET A 53 0.40 20.03 5.42
C MET A 53 0.07 18.62 5.90
N THR A 54 -0.85 17.94 5.20
CA THR A 54 -1.22 16.56 5.47
C THR A 54 -0.97 15.70 4.25
N SER A 55 -0.61 14.44 4.46
CA SER A 55 -0.41 13.45 3.41
C SER A 55 -1.68 12.65 3.16
N ARG A 56 -2.00 12.39 1.90
CA ARG A 56 -3.00 11.39 1.48
C ARG A 56 -2.34 10.41 0.51
N PRO A 57 -2.60 9.10 0.64
CA PRO A 57 -2.19 8.12 -0.37
C PRO A 57 -2.76 8.46 -1.76
#